data_AF-A0A6B0SZN6-F1
#
_entry.id   AF-A0A6B0SZN6-F1
#
_cell.length_a   1.000
_cell.length_b   1.000
_cell.length_c   1.000
_cell.angle_alpha   90.00
_cell.angle_beta   90.00
_cell.angle_gamma   90.00
#
_symmetry.space_group_name_H-M   'P 1'
#
loop_
_entity.id
_entity.type
_entity.pdbx_description
1 polymer ?
#
loop_
_entity_poly.entity_id
_entity_poly.type
_entity_poly.pdbx_seq_one_letter_code
_entity_poly.pdbx_strand_id
1 'polypeptide(L)'
;MFVPGLGHLYLRLWGRAALWAGLTALGLVLAVPGENWPDSLSTEALLAPFQSLPFESIVLLSGVLALCIVDVYLMALRRNELLERSERVAAGESPQQCPNCGKELDQDIDFCHWCTTEIRADGDE
;
A
#
# COMPACT_ATOMS: atom_id res chain seq x y z
N MET A 1 0.05 -20.90 -5.61
CA MET A 1 1.24 -20.47 -4.87
C MET A 1 1.14 -18.97 -4.66
N PHE A 2 0.74 -18.53 -3.47
CA PHE A 2 0.71 -17.10 -3.13
C PHE A 2 2.14 -16.69 -2.80
N VAL A 3 2.77 -15.87 -3.66
CA VAL A 3 4.10 -15.33 -3.39
C VAL A 3 3.92 -14.00 -2.64
N PRO A 4 4.35 -13.90 -1.37
CA PRO A 4 4.30 -12.64 -0.63
C PRO A 4 5.09 -11.56 -1.40
N GLY A 5 4.50 -10.38 -1.57
CA GLY A 5 5.12 -9.25 -2.28
C GLY A 5 4.70 -9.06 -3.74
N LEU A 6 3.90 -9.96 -4.34
CA LEU A 6 3.35 -9.74 -5.69
C LEU A 6 2.48 -8.48 -5.78
N GLY A 7 1.74 -8.14 -4.71
CA GLY A 7 0.96 -6.91 -4.65
C GLY A 7 1.84 -5.65 -4.71
N HIS A 8 2.99 -5.65 -4.02
CA HIS A 8 3.97 -4.56 -4.09
C HIS A 8 4.63 -4.48 -5.47
N LEU A 9 4.91 -5.63 -6.09
CA LEU A 9 5.43 -5.69 -7.45
C LEU A 9 4.43 -5.09 -8.45
N TYR A 10 3.15 -5.43 -8.32
CA TYR A 10 2.07 -4.89 -9.14
C TYR A 10 1.96 -3.36 -9.00
N LEU A 11 2.09 -2.84 -7.78
CA LEU A 11 2.13 -1.40 -7.53
C LEU A 11 3.45 -0.73 -7.96
N ARG A 12 4.42 -1.48 -8.50
CA ARG A 12 5.80 -1.07 -8.87
C ARG A 12 6.62 -0.53 -7.70
N LEU A 13 6.33 -0.99 -6.48
CA LEU A 13 7.04 -0.66 -5.24
C LEU A 13 8.23 -1.62 -5.04
N TRP A 14 9.22 -1.55 -5.93
CA TRP A 14 10.35 -2.50 -6.01
C TRP A 14 11.11 -2.67 -4.69
N GLY A 15 11.39 -1.59 -3.97
CA GLY A 15 12.10 -1.67 -2.69
C GLY A 15 11.34 -2.44 -1.61
N ARG A 16 10.01 -2.29 -1.56
CA ARG A 16 9.17 -3.02 -0.60
C ARG A 16 8.95 -4.46 -1.00
N ALA A 17 8.82 -4.72 -2.30
CA ALA A 17 8.77 -6.08 -2.82
C ALA A 17 10.03 -6.86 -2.43
N ALA A 18 11.21 -6.26 -2.61
CA ALA A 18 12.49 -6.85 -2.20
C ALA A 18 12.58 -7.03 -0.67
N LEU A 19 12.16 -6.04 0.12
CA LEU A 19 12.13 -6.12 1.58
C LEU A 19 11.27 -7.29 2.07
N TRP A 20 10.02 -7.40 1.60
CA TRP A 20 9.08 -8.44 2.04
C TRP A 20 9.48 -9.82 1.54
N ALA A 21 10.02 -9.93 0.32
CA ALA A 21 10.59 -11.17 -0.18
C ALA A 21 11.78 -11.61 0.69
N GLY A 22 12.68 -10.68 1.04
CA GLY A 22 13.82 -10.92 1.92
C GLY A 22 13.41 -11.34 3.33
N LEU A 23 12.44 -10.67 3.95
CA LEU A 23 11.91 -11.04 5.26
C LEU A 23 11.26 -12.42 5.26
N THR A 24 10.51 -12.75 4.21
CA THR A 24 9.89 -14.08 4.07
C THR A 24 10.96 -15.16 3.89
N ALA A 25 11.95 -14.92 3.03
CA ALA A 25 13.07 -15.85 2.82
C ALA A 25 13.88 -16.04 4.11
N LEU A 26 14.18 -14.96 4.84
CA LEU A 26 14.86 -15.01 6.12
C LEU A 26 14.03 -15.78 7.15
N GLY A 27 12.73 -15.50 7.26
CA GLY A 27 11.83 -16.23 8.14
C GLY A 27 11.80 -17.73 7.83
N LEU A 28 11.83 -18.11 6.56
CA LEU A 28 11.89 -19.51 6.14
C LEU A 28 13.23 -20.16 6.49
N VAL A 29 14.34 -19.46 6.27
CA VAL A 29 15.70 -19.95 6.63
C VAL A 29 15.84 -20.16 8.14
N LEU A 30 15.23 -19.29 8.95
CA LEU A 30 15.22 -19.43 10.40
C LEU A 30 14.24 -20.50 10.89
N ALA A 31 13.14 -20.70 10.16
CA ALA A 31 12.09 -21.67 10.51
C ALA A 31 12.45 -23.11 10.16
N VAL A 32 13.28 -23.32 9.12
CA VAL A 32 13.68 -24.65 8.63
C VAL A 32 15.05 -25.01 9.20
N PRO A 33 15.16 -26.06 10.04
CA PRO A 33 16.45 -26.55 10.52
C PRO A 33 17.37 -26.93 9.34
N GLY A 34 18.68 -26.69 9.49
CA GLY A 34 19.68 -26.91 8.43
C GLY A 34 19.70 -28.33 7.83
N GLU A 35 19.21 -29.33 8.57
CA GLU A 35 19.11 -30.73 8.13
C GLU A 35 17.93 -30.99 7.17
N ASN A 36 16.93 -30.11 7.15
CA ASN A 36 15.69 -30.29 6.41
C ASN A 36 15.69 -29.55 5.07
N TRP A 37 16.85 -29.13 4.56
CA TRP A 37 16.92 -28.49 3.24
C TRP A 37 16.78 -29.54 2.13
N PRO A 38 16.01 -29.26 1.07
CA PRO A 38 15.78 -30.22 0.01
C PRO A 38 17.04 -30.48 -0.82
N ASP A 39 17.42 -31.76 -0.93
CA ASP A 39 18.54 -32.21 -1.78
C ASP A 39 18.18 -32.23 -3.28
N SER A 40 16.90 -32.07 -3.62
CA SER A 40 16.42 -32.05 -4.99
C SER A 40 15.20 -31.14 -5.16
N LEU A 41 14.94 -30.71 -6.39
CA LEU A 41 13.81 -29.85 -6.76
C LEU A 41 12.51 -30.65 -7.01
N SER A 42 12.32 -31.80 -6.36
CA SER A 42 11.07 -32.55 -6.45
C SER A 42 9.98 -31.92 -5.57
N THR A 43 8.72 -32.07 -5.95
CA THR A 43 7.58 -31.49 -5.20
C THR A 43 7.51 -32.00 -3.77
N GLU A 44 7.80 -33.28 -3.57
CA GLU A 44 7.86 -33.94 -2.26
C GLU A 44 9.02 -33.45 -1.40
N ALA A 45 10.22 -33.30 -1.96
CA ALA A 45 11.37 -32.74 -1.24
C ALA A 45 11.12 -31.28 -0.84
N LEU A 46 10.46 -30.50 -1.70
CA LEU A 46 10.08 -29.12 -1.41
C LEU A 46 8.99 -29.01 -0.33
N LEU A 47 8.09 -30.00 -0.20
CA LEU A 47 7.03 -29.98 0.82
C LEU A 47 7.45 -30.57 2.17
N ALA A 48 8.41 -31.48 2.21
CA ALA A 48 8.87 -32.15 3.43
C ALA A 48 9.19 -31.19 4.60
N PRO A 49 9.86 -30.03 4.40
CA PRO A 49 10.19 -29.12 5.50
C PRO A 49 8.94 -28.48 6.12
N PHE A 50 7.87 -28.32 5.35
CA PHE A 50 6.63 -27.70 5.80
C PHE A 50 5.76 -28.62 6.66
N GLN A 51 5.94 -29.94 6.56
CA GLN A 51 5.15 -30.92 7.31
C GLN A 51 5.55 -31.00 8.78
N SER A 52 6.79 -30.62 9.10
CA SER A 52 7.38 -30.70 10.45
C SER A 52 7.60 -29.33 11.08
N LEU A 53 6.99 -28.27 10.52
CA LEU A 53 7.15 -26.92 11.05
C LEU A 53 6.57 -26.80 12.47
N PRO A 54 7.37 -26.32 13.44
CA PRO A 54 6.86 -26.05 14.77
C PRO A 54 5.86 -24.90 14.74
N PHE A 55 4.93 -24.88 15.71
CA PHE A 55 3.82 -23.92 15.74
C PHE A 55 4.33 -22.46 15.82
N GLU A 56 5.43 -22.23 16.52
CA GLU A 56 6.09 -20.93 16.65
C GLU A 56 6.49 -20.35 15.29
N SER A 57 7.06 -21.18 14.42
CA SER A 57 7.43 -20.80 13.06
C SER A 57 6.19 -20.46 12.21
N ILE A 58 5.08 -21.19 12.39
CA ILE A 58 3.82 -20.91 11.70
C ILE A 58 3.25 -19.55 12.14
N VAL A 59 3.26 -19.26 13.44
CA VAL A 59 2.83 -17.96 13.97
C VAL A 59 3.70 -16.83 13.44
N LEU A 60 5.02 -17.02 13.39
CA LEU A 60 5.95 -16.01 12.87
C LEU A 60 5.73 -15.74 11.37
N LEU A 61 5.67 -16.79 10.55
CA LEU A 61 5.45 -16.67 9.11
C LEU A 61 4.06 -16.10 8.79
N SER A 62 3.02 -16.50 9.51
CA SER A 62 1.67 -15.94 9.35
C SER A 62 1.62 -14.47 9.77
N GLY A 63 2.34 -14.08 10.82
CA GLY A 63 2.49 -12.68 11.22
C GLY A 63 3.16 -11.84 10.14
N VAL A 64 4.27 -12.33 9.55
CA VAL A 64 4.95 -11.67 8.42
C VAL A 64 4.01 -11.52 7.22
N LEU A 65 3.25 -12.56 6.88
CA LEU A 65 2.27 -12.50 5.80
C LEU A 65 1.15 -11.49 6.09
N ALA A 66 0.58 -11.51 7.29
CA ALA A 66 -0.47 -10.58 7.69
C ALA A 66 0.03 -9.13 7.61
N LEU A 67 1.23 -8.85 8.13
CA LEU A 67 1.85 -7.54 8.03
C LEU A 67 2.08 -7.12 6.58
N CYS A 68 2.54 -8.03 5.71
CA CYS A 68 2.70 -7.77 4.28
C CYS A 68 1.36 -7.42 3.59
N ILE A 69 0.26 -8.08 3.97
CA ILE A 69 -1.09 -7.78 3.46
C ILE A 69 -1.56 -6.41 3.96
N VAL A 70 -1.40 -6.12 5.25
CA VAL A 70 -1.74 -4.80 5.82
C VAL A 70 -0.95 -3.71 5.13
N ASP A 71 0.34 -3.94 4.90
CA ASP A 71 1.25 -3.05 4.20
C ASP A 71 0.68 -2.68 2.82
N VAL A 72 0.44 -3.67 1.96
CA VAL A 72 -0.04 -3.42 0.59
C VAL A 72 -1.42 -2.74 0.57
N TYR A 73 -2.30 -3.11 1.51
CA TYR A 73 -3.62 -2.51 1.63
C TYR A 73 -3.53 -1.01 1.96
N LEU A 74 -2.69 -0.63 2.94
CA LEU A 74 -2.49 0.78 3.29
C LEU A 74 -1.88 1.58 2.13
N MET A 75 -0.98 1.00 1.33
CA MET A 75 -0.47 1.70 0.13
C MET A 75 -1.52 1.84 -0.95
N ALA A 76 -2.37 0.83 -1.14
CA ALA A 76 -3.44 0.91 -2.13
C ALA A 76 -4.37 2.08 -1.78
N LEU A 77 -4.75 2.21 -0.51
CA LEU A 77 -5.57 3.34 -0.04
C LEU A 77 -4.89 4.69 -0.30
N ARG A 78 -3.63 4.87 0.12
CA ARG A 78 -2.89 6.13 -0.13
C ARG A 78 -2.76 6.47 -1.61
N ARG A 79 -2.56 5.45 -2.45
CA ARG A 79 -2.45 5.66 -3.90
C ARG A 79 -3.78 6.12 -4.49
N ASN A 80 -4.91 5.57 -4.02
CA ASN A 80 -6.23 6.00 -4.44
C ASN A 80 -6.47 7.47 -4.07
N GLU A 81 -6.16 7.88 -2.84
CA GLU A 81 -6.27 9.28 -2.40
C GLU A 81 -5.43 10.24 -3.25
N LEU A 82 -4.21 9.82 -3.63
CA LEU A 82 -3.33 10.61 -4.51
C LEU A 82 -3.87 10.71 -5.93
N LEU A 83 -4.45 9.62 -6.46
CA LEU A 83 -5.08 9.62 -7.78
C LEU A 83 -6.28 10.55 -7.80
N GLU A 84 -7.18 10.43 -6.83
CA GLU A 84 -8.34 11.32 -6.65
C GLU A 84 -7.91 12.78 -6.53
N ARG A 85 -6.89 13.08 -5.72
CA ARG A 85 -6.33 14.43 -5.62
C ARG A 85 -5.77 14.90 -6.97
N SER A 86 -5.07 14.04 -7.72
CA SER A 86 -4.52 14.41 -9.02
C SER A 86 -5.61 14.66 -10.06
N GLU A 87 -6.69 13.88 -10.02
CA GLU A 87 -7.85 14.04 -10.90
C GLU A 87 -8.56 15.36 -10.63
N ARG A 88 -8.79 15.71 -9.36
CA ARG A 88 -9.34 17.03 -8.98
C ARG A 88 -8.48 18.18 -9.51
N VAL A 89 -7.16 18.12 -9.28
CA VAL A 89 -6.24 19.14 -9.81
C VAL A 89 -6.26 19.20 -11.34
N ALA A 90 -6.32 18.05 -12.02
CA ALA A 90 -6.40 17.97 -13.48
C ALA A 90 -7.74 18.48 -14.04
N ALA A 91 -8.83 18.35 -13.27
CA ALA A 91 -10.14 18.91 -13.57
C ALA A 91 -10.22 20.43 -13.32
N GLY A 92 -9.15 21.06 -12.81
CA GLY A 92 -9.11 22.49 -12.51
C GLY A 92 -9.54 22.83 -11.08
N GLU A 93 -9.97 21.84 -10.29
CA GLU A 93 -10.27 21.96 -8.86
C GLU A 93 -8.96 22.10 -8.05
N SER A 94 -8.31 23.25 -8.18
CA SER A 94 -7.32 23.71 -7.22
C SER A 94 -8.03 24.18 -5.95
N PRO A 95 -7.57 23.83 -4.73
CA PRO A 95 -8.15 24.39 -3.52
C PRO A 95 -7.87 25.90 -3.51
N GLN A 96 -8.79 26.68 -4.04
CA GLN A 96 -8.71 28.14 -3.99
C GLN A 96 -8.93 28.54 -2.53
N GLN A 97 -8.15 29.49 -2.04
CA GLN A 97 -8.35 30.01 -0.70
C GLN A 97 -9.21 31.26 -0.79
N CYS A 98 -10.22 31.35 0.09
CA CYS A 98 -11.04 32.55 0.17
C CYS A 98 -10.17 33.76 0.52
N PRO A 99 -10.16 34.85 -0.26
CA PRO A 99 -9.32 36.01 0.00
C PRO A 99 -9.70 36.77 1.28
N ASN A 100 -10.92 36.57 1.79
CA ASN A 100 -11.38 37.22 3.01
C ASN A 100 -11.00 36.43 4.28
N CYS A 101 -11.22 35.11 4.30
CA CYS A 101 -11.05 34.30 5.52
C CYS A 101 -9.93 33.25 5.46
N GLY A 102 -9.30 33.06 4.30
CA GLY A 102 -8.15 32.18 4.09
C GLY A 102 -8.44 30.67 4.13
N LYS A 103 -9.71 30.26 4.25
CA LYS A 103 -10.10 28.84 4.20
C LYS A 103 -10.28 28.34 2.77
N GLU A 104 -10.17 27.02 2.59
CA GLU A 104 -10.47 26.35 1.33
C GLU A 104 -11.88 26.69 0.86
N LEU A 105 -11.96 27.16 -0.37
CA LEU A 105 -13.14 27.54 -1.11
C LEU A 105 -13.48 26.39 -2.07
N ASP A 106 -14.75 26.00 -2.06
CA ASP A 106 -15.32 25.08 -3.03
C ASP A 106 -15.57 25.85 -4.34
N GLN A 107 -15.12 25.31 -5.47
CA GLN A 107 -15.20 25.98 -6.77
C GLN A 107 -16.59 25.89 -7.42
N ASP A 108 -17.47 25.02 -6.90
CA ASP A 108 -18.83 24.84 -7.43
C ASP A 108 -19.84 25.86 -6.87
N ILE A 109 -19.39 26.80 -6.02
CA ILE A 109 -20.24 27.79 -5.35
C ILE A 109 -19.68 29.22 -5.45
N ASP A 110 -20.55 30.17 -5.79
CA ASP A 110 -20.19 31.59 -5.99
C ASP A 110 -20.00 32.38 -4.67
N PHE A 111 -20.00 31.68 -3.54
CA PHE A 111 -19.86 32.26 -2.20
C PHE A 111 -19.06 31.34 -1.29
N CYS A 112 -18.36 31.90 -0.32
CA CYS A 112 -17.62 31.13 0.66
C CYS A 112 -18.56 30.52 1.71
N HIS A 113 -18.66 29.19 1.79
CA HIS A 113 -19.48 28.51 2.81
C HIS A 113 -19.03 28.76 4.27
N TRP A 114 -17.81 29.26 4.49
CA TRP A 114 -17.29 29.50 5.84
C TRP A 114 -17.63 30.87 6.42
N CYS A 115 -17.55 31.90 5.59
CA CYS A 115 -17.71 33.29 6.02
C CYS A 115 -18.80 34.02 5.26
N THR A 116 -19.50 33.32 4.36
CA THR A 116 -20.60 33.84 3.53
C THR A 116 -20.19 35.04 2.66
N THR A 117 -18.89 35.22 2.42
CA THR A 117 -18.39 36.23 1.47
C THR A 117 -18.60 35.76 0.03
N GLU A 118 -19.24 36.58 -0.79
CA GLU A 118 -19.37 36.34 -2.24
C GLU A 118 -17.99 36.34 -2.91
N ILE A 119 -17.78 35.38 -3.81
CA ILE A 119 -16.53 35.22 -4.56
C ILE A 119 -16.80 35.71 -5.97
N ARG A 120 -16.21 36.86 -6.34
CA ARG A 120 -16.38 37.40 -7.69
C ARG A 120 -15.65 36.47 -8.67
N ALA A 121 -16.39 35.80 -9.54
CA ALA A 121 -15.82 35.05 -10.66
C ALA A 121 -15.14 36.06 -11.59
N ASP A 122 -13.81 36.13 -11.57
CA ASP A 122 -13.04 36.91 -12.52
C ASP A 122 -13.02 36.17 -13.87
N GLY A 123 -14.11 36.32 -14.64
CA GLY A 123 -14.31 35.57 -15.87
C GLY A 123 -15.29 36.21 -16.84
N ASP A 124 -15.28 37.53 -17.01
CA ASP A 124 -15.97 38.22 -18.10
C ASP A 124 -15.17 39.45 -18.57
N GLU A 125 -14.29 39.26 -19.55
CA GLU A 125 -13.97 40.25 -20.60
C GLU A 125 -13.84 39.54 -21.95
#